data_AF-A0A416VY50-F1
#
_entry.id   AF-A0A416VY50-F1
#
_cell.length_a   1.000
_cell.length_b   1.000
_cell.length_c   1.000
_cell.angle_alpha   90.00
_cell.angle_beta   90.00
_cell.angle_gamma   90.00
#
_symmetry.space_group_name_H-M   'P 1'
#
loop_
_entity.id
_entity.type
_entity.pdbx_description
1 polymer ?
#
loop_
_entity_poly.entity_id
_entity_poly.type
_entity_poly.pdbx_seq_one_letter_code
_entity_poly.pdbx_strand_id
1 'polypeptide(L)'
;MKKALICFICIVVVIVAAYGAKNISSSKQVENDTTYEKGSEDKFVEVETYKENEEVLYKYTLLNSEGKNVYEETGLYREPNVEQLDNEVVRVGVSAGSSVYQVRYFDTINSKISEIYYTPWDEYNNKLIRFENKKMIIQDMFDKSNYYKEVKLDMRDTAEPNSAIKSAEFLDDNTVKVTYFSEDDEEITKKIKL
;
A
#
# COMPACT_ATOMS: atom_id res chain seq x y z
N MET A 1 45.02 18.25 33.26
CA MET A 1 45.46 19.35 32.38
C MET A 1 46.69 18.91 31.60
N LYS A 2 46.61 18.97 30.25
CA LYS A 2 47.73 19.11 29.28
C LYS A 2 48.77 17.95 29.24
N LYS A 3 49.16 17.36 28.10
CA LYS A 3 49.08 17.74 26.68
C LYS A 3 49.36 16.50 25.82
N ALA A 4 48.69 16.46 24.67
CA ALA A 4 49.03 15.62 23.52
C ALA A 4 50.20 16.23 22.71
N LEU A 5 50.99 15.36 22.09
CA LEU A 5 51.77 15.59 20.86
C LEU A 5 52.22 14.19 20.38
N ILE A 6 52.00 13.78 19.14
CA ILE A 6 52.98 13.92 18.04
C ILE A 6 52.34 13.44 16.73
N CYS A 7 52.73 14.14 15.66
CA CYS A 7 52.26 14.11 14.28
C CYS A 7 52.72 12.92 13.41
N PHE A 8 51.93 12.71 12.34
CA PHE A 8 52.27 12.40 10.94
C PHE A 8 53.31 11.33 10.60
N ILE A 9 52.86 10.29 9.88
CA ILE A 9 53.59 9.70 8.74
C ILE A 9 52.58 9.35 7.63
N CYS A 10 52.69 10.01 6.48
CA CYS A 10 52.19 9.52 5.19
C CYS A 10 53.25 8.60 4.58
N ILE A 11 52.86 7.52 3.90
CA ILE A 11 53.52 7.02 2.68
C ILE A 11 52.56 6.03 1.98
N VAL A 12 52.30 6.35 0.72
CA VAL A 12 51.59 5.58 -0.29
C VAL A 12 52.55 4.56 -0.91
N VAL A 13 52.11 3.31 -1.14
CA VAL A 13 52.74 2.44 -2.14
C VAL A 13 51.66 1.76 -2.98
N VAL A 14 51.68 2.12 -4.26
CA VAL A 14 50.94 1.56 -5.39
C VAL A 14 51.51 0.18 -5.72
N ILE A 15 50.65 -0.82 -5.94
CA ILE A 15 51.05 -2.05 -6.64
C ILE A 15 50.26 -2.16 -7.94
N VAL A 16 51.06 -2.32 -8.99
CA VAL A 16 50.79 -2.27 -10.42
C VAL A 16 50.00 -3.49 -10.89
N ALA A 17 48.97 -3.23 -11.69
CA ALA A 17 48.26 -4.22 -12.49
C ALA A 17 49.15 -4.71 -13.65
N ALA A 18 49.24 -6.03 -13.83
CA ALA A 18 49.82 -6.62 -15.03
C ALA A 18 49.34 -8.07 -15.24
N TYR A 19 48.55 -8.20 -16.32
CA TYR A 19 48.48 -9.32 -17.26
C TYR A 19 47.79 -10.64 -16.89
N GLY A 20 46.80 -10.97 -17.73
CA GLY A 20 46.34 -12.35 -17.91
C GLY A 20 45.04 -12.48 -18.69
N ALA A 21 45.00 -12.08 -19.96
CA ALA A 21 43.93 -12.52 -20.85
C ALA A 21 44.09 -14.01 -21.14
N LYS A 22 43.08 -14.83 -20.82
CA LYS A 22 42.88 -16.15 -21.42
C LYS A 22 41.39 -16.48 -21.49
N ASN A 23 40.90 -16.62 -22.73
CA ASN A 23 39.59 -17.15 -23.06
C ASN A 23 39.50 -18.64 -22.72
N ILE A 24 38.30 -19.10 -22.33
CA ILE A 24 37.57 -20.31 -22.79
C ILE A 24 36.68 -20.90 -21.68
N SER A 25 35.37 -20.95 -21.98
CA SER A 25 34.35 -21.96 -21.66
C SER A 25 34.32 -22.61 -20.27
N SER A 26 33.21 -22.41 -19.55
CA SER A 26 32.31 -23.53 -19.19
C SER A 26 31.02 -23.02 -18.56
N SER A 27 29.90 -23.53 -19.06
CA SER A 27 28.57 -23.36 -18.48
C SER A 27 28.55 -23.83 -17.02
N LYS A 28 28.22 -22.93 -16.10
CA LYS A 28 27.76 -23.29 -14.75
C LYS A 28 26.30 -22.88 -14.64
N GLN A 29 25.46 -23.87 -14.40
CA GLN A 29 24.11 -23.66 -13.88
C GLN A 29 24.23 -22.83 -12.61
N VAL A 30 23.59 -21.66 -12.62
CA VAL A 30 23.41 -20.86 -11.42
C VAL A 30 22.21 -21.48 -10.70
N GLU A 31 22.52 -22.27 -9.68
CA GLU A 31 21.60 -22.57 -8.60
C GLU A 31 21.33 -21.23 -7.90
N ASN A 32 20.24 -20.56 -8.30
CA ASN A 32 19.76 -19.36 -7.63
C ASN A 32 19.11 -19.79 -6.32
N ASP A 33 19.95 -20.02 -5.30
CA ASP A 33 19.51 -19.94 -3.90
C ASP A 33 19.20 -18.47 -3.60
N THR A 34 18.02 -18.05 -4.02
CA THR A 34 17.50 -16.71 -3.72
C THR A 34 16.82 -16.83 -2.37
N THR A 35 17.59 -16.66 -1.30
CA THR A 35 17.01 -16.31 -0.01
C THR A 35 16.44 -14.90 -0.18
N TYR A 36 15.12 -14.80 -0.28
CA TYR A 36 14.43 -13.51 -0.24
C TYR A 36 14.66 -12.90 1.15
N GLU A 37 15.49 -11.86 1.25
CA GLU A 37 15.48 -11.02 2.43
C GLU A 37 14.09 -10.39 2.53
N LYS A 38 13.34 -10.80 3.56
CA LYS A 38 11.99 -10.35 3.87
C LYS A 38 12.00 -8.83 4.00
N GLY A 39 11.48 -8.14 2.98
CA GLY A 39 11.32 -6.70 2.97
C GLY A 39 10.42 -6.25 4.13
N SER A 40 10.50 -4.98 4.49
CA SER A 40 9.72 -4.36 5.58
C SER A 40 8.19 -4.54 5.46
N GLU A 41 7.69 -4.98 4.30
CA GLU A 41 6.27 -5.19 3.97
C GLU A 41 5.57 -6.23 4.86
N ASP A 42 6.31 -7.19 5.44
CA ASP A 42 5.71 -8.29 6.19
C ASP A 42 5.84 -8.15 7.72
N LYS A 43 6.30 -7.01 8.26
CA LYS A 43 6.48 -6.87 9.72
C LYS A 43 5.14 -6.79 10.45
N PHE A 44 4.18 -6.10 9.84
CA PHE A 44 2.94 -5.70 10.50
C PHE A 44 1.74 -6.55 10.09
N VAL A 45 1.91 -7.43 9.11
CA VAL A 45 0.85 -8.34 8.67
C VAL A 45 1.44 -9.71 8.41
N GLU A 46 0.80 -10.73 8.95
CA GLU A 46 1.07 -12.13 8.62
C GLU A 46 -0.13 -12.69 7.87
N VAL A 47 0.12 -13.35 6.74
CA VAL A 47 -0.91 -14.06 5.97
C VAL A 47 -0.61 -15.54 6.01
N GLU A 48 -1.58 -16.35 6.41
CA GLU A 48 -1.43 -17.79 6.55
C GLU A 48 -2.58 -18.53 5.86
N THR A 49 -2.30 -19.72 5.33
CA THR A 49 -3.32 -20.64 4.84
C THR A 49 -3.60 -21.74 5.84
N TYR A 50 -4.85 -22.17 5.96
CA TYR A 50 -5.23 -23.34 6.75
C TYR A 50 -6.31 -24.15 6.02
N LYS A 51 -6.53 -25.39 6.47
CA LYS A 51 -7.57 -26.26 5.93
C LYS A 51 -8.73 -26.38 6.91
N GLU A 52 -9.93 -26.21 6.40
CA GLU A 52 -11.18 -26.40 7.14
C GLU A 52 -12.18 -27.09 6.21
N ASN A 53 -12.75 -28.23 6.63
CA ASN A 53 -13.71 -29.00 5.83
C ASN A 53 -13.25 -29.30 4.38
N GLU A 54 -11.97 -29.67 4.20
CA GLU A 54 -11.32 -29.90 2.89
C GLU A 54 -11.10 -28.64 2.02
N GLU A 55 -11.60 -27.47 2.44
CA GLU A 55 -11.35 -26.19 1.78
C GLU A 55 -10.02 -25.59 2.27
N VAL A 56 -9.29 -24.92 1.37
CA VAL A 56 -8.12 -24.11 1.72
C VAL A 56 -8.59 -22.67 1.91
N LEU A 57 -8.42 -22.18 3.14
CA LEU A 57 -8.81 -20.84 3.55
C LEU A 57 -7.57 -20.04 3.94
N TYR A 58 -7.71 -18.72 3.91
CA TYR A 58 -6.71 -17.77 4.33
C TYR A 58 -7.14 -17.10 5.62
N LYS A 59 -6.14 -16.67 6.39
CA LYS A 59 -6.29 -15.73 7.48
C LYS A 59 -5.20 -14.67 7.40
N TYR A 60 -5.46 -13.49 7.93
CA TYR A 60 -4.42 -12.51 8.18
C TYR A 60 -4.44 -12.01 9.61
N THR A 61 -3.27 -11.69 10.13
CA THR A 61 -3.06 -11.15 11.47
C THR A 61 -2.39 -9.80 11.33
N LEU A 62 -2.94 -8.75 11.97
CA LEU A 62 -2.27 -7.46 12.11
C LEU A 62 -1.43 -7.47 13.39
N LEU A 63 -0.15 -7.10 13.26
CA LEU A 63 0.82 -7.07 14.34
C LEU A 63 1.24 -5.64 14.65
N ASN A 64 1.35 -5.29 15.92
CA ASN A 64 1.93 -4.00 16.31
C ASN A 64 3.46 -3.99 16.17
N SER A 65 4.09 -2.87 16.51
CA SER A 65 5.54 -2.69 16.41
C SER A 65 6.39 -3.65 17.26
N GLU A 66 5.80 -4.26 18.31
CA GLU A 66 6.39 -5.30 19.15
C GLU A 66 6.18 -6.73 18.61
N GLY A 67 5.46 -6.88 17.49
CA GLY A 67 5.10 -8.19 16.93
C GLY A 67 3.93 -8.87 17.65
N LYS A 68 3.12 -8.13 18.41
CA LYS A 68 1.93 -8.67 19.08
C LYS A 68 0.70 -8.52 18.20
N ASN A 69 -0.14 -9.56 18.21
CA ASN A 69 -1.43 -9.56 17.52
C ASN A 69 -2.34 -8.43 18.04
N VAL A 70 -2.80 -7.60 17.12
CA VAL A 70 -3.81 -6.55 17.35
C VAL A 70 -5.16 -7.00 16.81
N TYR A 71 -5.17 -7.74 15.70
CA TYR A 71 -6.36 -8.21 15.02
C TYR A 71 -6.08 -9.47 14.22
N GLU A 72 -7.10 -10.29 14.02
CA GLU A 72 -7.07 -11.46 13.16
C GLU A 72 -8.38 -11.53 12.37
N GLU A 73 -8.29 -11.87 11.09
CA GLU A 73 -9.43 -12.23 10.22
C GLU A 73 -9.21 -13.64 9.69
N THR A 74 -10.25 -14.46 9.69
CA THR A 74 -10.18 -15.87 9.24
C THR A 74 -11.32 -16.19 8.27
N GLY A 75 -11.31 -17.37 7.67
CA GLY A 75 -12.38 -17.83 6.79
C GLY A 75 -12.36 -17.19 5.40
N LEU A 76 -11.21 -16.67 4.97
CA LEU A 76 -11.08 -15.99 3.69
C LEU A 76 -10.88 -17.00 2.56
N TYR A 77 -11.76 -17.00 1.56
CA TYR A 77 -11.66 -17.89 0.40
C TYR A 77 -10.58 -17.48 -0.61
N ARG A 78 -9.99 -16.30 -0.44
CA ARG A 78 -8.95 -15.75 -1.31
C ARG A 78 -7.89 -15.11 -0.45
N GLU A 79 -6.66 -15.13 -0.96
CA GLU A 79 -5.54 -14.45 -0.34
C GLU A 79 -5.84 -12.94 -0.24
N PRO A 80 -5.70 -12.33 0.95
CA PRO A 80 -5.80 -10.88 1.08
C PRO A 80 -4.63 -10.21 0.36
N ASN A 81 -4.91 -9.10 -0.31
CA ASN A 81 -3.88 -8.22 -0.85
C ASN A 81 -3.38 -7.31 0.27
N VAL A 82 -2.09 -7.36 0.57
CA VAL A 82 -1.44 -6.51 1.57
C VAL A 82 -0.50 -5.55 0.87
N GLU A 83 -0.58 -4.27 1.21
CA GLU A 83 0.24 -3.22 0.63
C GLU A 83 0.64 -2.19 1.69
N GLN A 84 1.91 -1.82 1.74
CA GLN A 84 2.39 -0.71 2.57
C GLN A 84 2.22 0.60 1.77
N LEU A 85 1.30 1.48 2.18
CA LEU A 85 1.02 2.73 1.45
C LEU A 85 2.09 3.81 1.68
N ASP A 86 2.47 3.97 2.94
CA ASP A 86 3.59 4.81 3.40
C ASP A 86 4.26 4.12 4.60
N ASN A 87 5.23 4.74 5.28
CA ASN A 87 5.94 4.09 6.39
C ASN A 87 5.05 3.72 7.60
N GLU A 88 3.83 4.26 7.67
CA GLU A 88 2.99 4.20 8.87
C GLU A 88 1.70 3.39 8.63
N VAL A 89 1.23 3.30 7.38
CA VAL A 89 -0.06 2.67 7.06
C VAL A 89 0.09 1.43 6.19
N VAL A 90 -0.47 0.32 6.69
CA VAL A 90 -0.70 -0.89 5.88
C VAL A 90 -2.15 -0.95 5.43
N ARG A 91 -2.34 -1.29 4.16
CA ARG A 91 -3.62 -1.56 3.52
C ARG A 91 -3.80 -3.07 3.37
N VAL A 92 -4.96 -3.58 3.79
CA VAL A 92 -5.37 -4.98 3.58
C VAL A 92 -6.67 -5.01 2.81
N GLY A 93 -6.64 -5.54 1.59
CA GLY A 93 -7.77 -5.70 0.69
C GLY A 93 -8.21 -7.16 0.57
N VAL A 94 -9.45 -7.46 0.97
CA VAL A 94 -10.09 -8.77 0.80
C VAL A 94 -11.09 -8.69 -0.34
N SER A 95 -10.99 -9.58 -1.32
CA SER A 95 -11.96 -9.63 -2.43
C SER A 95 -13.35 -10.01 -1.91
N ALA A 96 -14.36 -9.20 -2.23
CA ALA A 96 -15.77 -9.42 -1.90
C ALA A 96 -16.63 -9.76 -3.13
N GLY A 97 -15.99 -10.18 -4.23
CA GLY A 97 -16.63 -10.47 -5.51
C GLY A 97 -15.88 -9.86 -6.69
N SER A 98 -16.51 -9.88 -7.86
CA SER A 98 -15.93 -9.32 -9.10
C SER A 98 -15.69 -7.83 -8.96
N SER A 99 -14.42 -7.43 -8.92
CA SER A 99 -13.94 -6.04 -8.85
C SER A 99 -14.36 -5.27 -7.59
N VAL A 100 -14.79 -5.95 -6.53
CA VAL A 100 -15.11 -5.33 -5.24
C VAL A 100 -14.15 -5.84 -4.18
N TYR A 101 -13.55 -4.91 -3.43
CA TYR A 101 -12.68 -5.22 -2.31
C TYR A 101 -13.21 -4.58 -1.04
N GLN A 102 -13.19 -5.33 0.05
CA GLN A 102 -13.25 -4.80 1.41
C GLN A 102 -11.83 -4.42 1.81
N VAL A 103 -11.62 -3.13 2.09
CA VAL A 103 -10.31 -2.57 2.42
C VAL A 103 -10.33 -2.10 3.86
N ARG A 104 -9.31 -2.50 4.62
CA ARG A 104 -8.97 -1.94 5.93
C ARG A 104 -7.59 -1.30 5.86
N TYR A 105 -7.40 -0.28 6.68
CA TYR A 105 -6.12 0.37 6.91
C TYR A 105 -5.70 0.13 8.36
N PHE A 106 -4.40 -0.05 8.54
CA PHE A 106 -3.78 -0.26 9.84
C PHE A 106 -2.65 0.74 10.03
N ASP A 107 -2.83 1.64 11.01
CA ASP A 107 -1.80 2.53 11.51
C ASP A 107 -0.86 1.71 12.40
N THR A 108 0.32 1.44 11.87
CA THR A 108 1.36 0.62 12.50
C THR A 108 2.02 1.30 13.71
N ILE A 109 1.89 2.62 13.84
CA ILE A 109 2.46 3.42 14.93
C ILE A 109 1.52 3.39 16.14
N ASN A 110 0.24 3.71 15.92
CA ASN A 110 -0.74 3.84 16.98
C ASN A 110 -1.61 2.58 17.17
N SER A 111 -1.38 1.54 16.36
CA SER A 111 -2.18 0.31 16.34
C SER A 111 -3.68 0.57 16.10
N LYS A 112 -3.99 1.57 15.27
CA LYS A 112 -5.37 1.95 14.94
C LYS A 112 -5.81 1.23 13.67
N ILE A 113 -7.01 0.66 13.71
CA ILE A 113 -7.62 -0.05 12.58
C ILE A 113 -8.81 0.77 12.09
N SER A 114 -8.92 0.95 10.78
CA SER A 114 -10.06 1.63 10.17
C SER A 114 -11.35 0.79 10.25
N GLU A 115 -12.48 1.45 9.96
CA GLU A 115 -13.66 0.74 9.45
C GLU A 115 -13.35 0.07 8.10
N ILE A 116 -14.27 -0.78 7.62
CA ILE A 116 -14.15 -1.37 6.28
C ILE A 116 -14.63 -0.36 5.25
N TYR A 117 -13.84 -0.17 4.20
CA TYR A 117 -14.23 0.59 3.01
C TYR A 117 -14.39 -0.34 1.81
N TYR A 118 -15.40 -0.09 0.99
CA TYR A 118 -15.61 -0.84 -0.25
C TYR A 118 -15.00 -0.08 -1.41
N THR A 119 -13.98 -0.67 -2.02
CA THR A 119 -13.28 -0.19 -3.23
C THR A 119 -12.97 1.32 -3.22
N PRO A 120 -12.16 1.83 -2.28
CA PRO A 120 -11.57 3.17 -2.38
C PRO A 120 -10.85 3.34 -3.73
N TRP A 121 -10.93 4.53 -4.31
CA TRP A 121 -10.31 4.82 -5.61
C TRP A 121 -8.84 5.20 -5.51
N ASP A 122 -8.49 5.94 -4.47
CA ASP A 122 -7.13 6.39 -4.22
C ASP A 122 -6.96 6.75 -2.74
N GLU A 123 -5.72 6.73 -2.29
CA GLU A 123 -5.31 6.93 -0.90
C GLU A 123 -4.10 7.88 -0.84
N TYR A 124 -4.16 8.89 0.02
CA TYR A 124 -3.06 9.83 0.19
C TYR A 124 -3.11 10.53 1.55
N ASN A 125 -1.99 10.54 2.28
CA ASN A 125 -1.82 11.24 3.57
C ASN A 125 -3.02 11.03 4.51
N ASN A 126 -3.24 9.77 4.89
CA ASN A 126 -4.33 9.28 5.74
C ASN A 126 -5.74 9.57 5.23
N LYS A 127 -5.93 10.00 3.98
CA LYS A 127 -7.24 10.19 3.36
C LYS A 127 -7.49 9.16 2.27
N LEU A 128 -8.76 8.93 2.00
CA LEU A 128 -9.22 8.10 0.88
C LEU A 128 -10.32 8.82 0.08
N ILE A 129 -10.49 8.38 -1.18
CA ILE A 129 -11.61 8.79 -2.04
C ILE A 129 -12.58 7.62 -2.18
N ARG A 130 -13.87 7.89 -1.94
CA ARG A 130 -14.97 6.94 -2.18
C ARG A 130 -16.20 7.65 -2.72
N PHE A 131 -17.16 6.89 -3.25
CA PHE A 131 -18.36 7.45 -3.88
C PHE A 131 -19.65 6.86 -3.30
N GLU A 132 -20.61 7.73 -3.04
CA GLU A 132 -21.96 7.36 -2.60
C GLU A 132 -22.98 8.35 -3.18
N ASN A 133 -24.09 7.86 -3.74
CA ASN A 133 -25.27 8.69 -4.10
C ASN A 133 -24.93 10.03 -4.81
N LYS A 134 -24.25 9.97 -5.97
CA LYS A 134 -23.78 11.16 -6.73
C LYS A 134 -22.84 12.09 -5.96
N LYS A 135 -22.17 11.59 -4.93
CA LYS A 135 -21.17 12.34 -4.18
C LYS A 135 -19.84 11.64 -4.25
N MET A 136 -18.80 12.43 -4.47
CA MET A 136 -17.46 12.06 -4.07
C MET A 136 -17.27 12.42 -2.61
N ILE A 137 -16.71 11.50 -1.84
CA ILE A 137 -16.41 11.65 -0.43
C ILE A 137 -14.90 11.53 -0.28
N ILE A 138 -14.28 12.55 0.29
CA ILE A 138 -12.89 12.51 0.76
C ILE A 138 -12.93 12.52 2.27
N GLN A 139 -12.29 11.56 2.92
CA GLN A 139 -12.28 11.47 4.37
C GLN A 139 -10.97 10.89 4.89
N ASP A 140 -10.65 11.20 6.14
CA ASP A 140 -9.61 10.48 6.88
C ASP A 140 -10.04 9.01 7.05
N MET A 141 -9.10 8.10 6.77
CA MET A 141 -9.34 6.65 6.73
C MET A 141 -9.48 6.03 8.12
N PHE A 142 -9.06 6.72 9.18
CA PHE A 142 -9.09 6.23 10.55
C PHE A 142 -10.11 6.97 11.43
N ASP A 143 -10.35 8.25 11.17
CA ASP A 143 -11.31 9.07 11.91
C ASP A 143 -11.97 10.13 11.05
N LYS A 144 -13.23 9.90 10.69
CA LYS A 144 -14.05 10.86 9.94
C LYS A 144 -14.13 12.25 10.58
N SER A 145 -13.91 12.39 11.90
CA SER A 145 -13.91 13.69 12.58
C SER A 145 -12.65 14.53 12.31
N ASN A 146 -11.53 13.89 11.93
CA ASN A 146 -10.30 14.60 11.55
C ASN A 146 -10.45 15.30 10.21
N TYR A 147 -11.07 14.64 9.24
CA TYR A 147 -11.34 15.20 7.93
C TYR A 147 -12.51 14.50 7.24
N TYR A 148 -13.46 15.30 6.75
CA TYR A 148 -14.57 14.81 5.93
C TYR A 148 -15.06 15.90 4.99
N LYS A 149 -15.14 15.57 3.69
CA LYS A 149 -15.66 16.46 2.66
C LYS A 149 -16.52 15.69 1.67
N GLU A 150 -17.72 16.20 1.44
CA GLU A 150 -18.58 15.73 0.35
C GLU A 150 -18.57 16.73 -0.81
N VAL A 151 -18.50 16.21 -2.03
CA VAL A 151 -18.67 17.01 -3.25
C VAL A 151 -19.75 16.36 -4.11
N LYS A 152 -20.84 17.09 -4.32
CA LYS A 152 -21.90 16.67 -5.23
C LYS A 152 -21.40 16.71 -6.67
N LEU A 153 -21.67 15.64 -7.40
CA LEU A 153 -21.38 15.48 -8.82
C LEU A 153 -22.69 15.34 -9.59
N ASP A 154 -22.72 15.86 -10.80
CA ASP A 154 -23.76 15.67 -11.83
C ASP A 154 -23.51 14.37 -12.61
N MET A 155 -23.12 13.30 -11.89
CA MET A 155 -22.84 11.99 -12.49
C MET A 155 -24.14 11.22 -12.75
N ARG A 156 -24.15 10.37 -13.77
CA ARG A 156 -25.31 9.51 -14.07
C ARG A 156 -25.73 8.64 -12.88
N ASP A 157 -27.02 8.32 -12.83
CA ASP A 157 -27.57 7.37 -11.88
C ASP A 157 -27.16 5.93 -12.25
N THR A 158 -26.50 5.26 -11.31
CA THR A 158 -26.11 3.85 -11.42
C THR A 158 -26.47 3.11 -10.13
N ALA A 159 -26.69 1.79 -10.24
CA ALA A 159 -26.90 0.96 -9.05
C ALA A 159 -25.67 0.92 -8.14
N GLU A 160 -24.47 0.95 -8.75
CA GLU A 160 -23.20 1.07 -8.05
C GLU A 160 -22.50 2.37 -8.47
N PRO A 161 -22.33 3.36 -7.57
CA PRO A 161 -21.73 4.66 -7.89
C PRO A 161 -20.39 4.58 -8.60
N ASN A 162 -19.54 3.62 -8.23
CA ASN A 162 -18.22 3.46 -8.83
C ASN A 162 -18.28 3.17 -10.35
N SER A 163 -19.38 2.62 -10.87
CA SER A 163 -19.55 2.37 -12.31
C SER A 163 -19.78 3.63 -13.16
N ALA A 164 -20.02 4.78 -12.53
CA ALA A 164 -20.06 6.08 -13.21
C ALA A 164 -18.68 6.77 -13.23
N ILE A 165 -17.72 6.26 -12.45
CA ILE A 165 -16.39 6.88 -12.29
C ILE A 165 -15.40 6.19 -13.23
N LYS A 166 -14.60 7.00 -13.93
CA LYS A 166 -13.53 6.54 -14.82
C LYS A 166 -12.17 6.57 -14.13
N SER A 167 -11.93 7.60 -13.32
CA SER A 167 -10.72 7.76 -12.50
C SER A 167 -10.97 8.77 -11.38
N ALA A 168 -10.36 8.55 -10.22
CA ALA A 168 -10.23 9.56 -9.17
C ALA A 168 -8.86 9.42 -8.51
N GLU A 169 -8.16 10.53 -8.32
CA GLU A 169 -6.80 10.54 -7.79
C GLU A 169 -6.53 11.83 -6.98
N PHE A 170 -5.77 11.71 -5.89
CA PHE A 170 -5.13 12.85 -5.25
C PHE A 170 -3.98 13.33 -6.13
N LEU A 171 -3.98 14.62 -6.46
CA LEU A 171 -2.85 15.25 -7.16
C LEU A 171 -1.82 15.78 -6.16
N ASP A 172 -2.29 16.21 -5.00
CA ASP A 172 -1.53 16.71 -3.86
C ASP A 172 -2.44 16.72 -2.61
N ASP A 173 -1.90 17.20 -1.48
CA ASP A 173 -2.61 17.32 -0.21
C ASP A 173 -3.95 18.04 -0.26
N ASN A 174 -4.11 18.96 -1.22
CA ASN A 174 -5.22 19.89 -1.27
C ASN A 174 -6.02 19.79 -2.57
N THR A 175 -5.72 18.83 -3.44
CA THR A 175 -6.34 18.76 -4.77
C THR A 175 -6.63 17.33 -5.17
N VAL A 176 -7.88 17.08 -5.55
CA VAL A 176 -8.32 15.82 -6.16
C VAL A 176 -8.73 16.06 -7.61
N LYS A 177 -8.39 15.13 -8.49
CA LYS A 177 -8.91 15.07 -9.86
C LYS A 177 -9.84 13.87 -9.97
N VAL A 178 -11.02 14.10 -10.55
CA VAL A 178 -12.02 13.07 -10.82
C VAL A 178 -12.52 13.17 -12.25
N THR A 179 -12.65 12.03 -12.91
CA THR A 179 -13.27 11.89 -14.23
C THR A 179 -14.41 10.89 -14.13
N TYR A 180 -15.60 11.27 -14.60
CA TYR A 180 -16.82 10.49 -14.50
C TYR A 180 -17.77 10.76 -15.68
N PHE A 181 -18.78 9.93 -15.84
CA PHE A 181 -19.85 10.11 -16.83
C PHE A 181 -21.02 10.89 -16.24
N SER A 182 -21.42 11.96 -16.93
CA SER A 182 -22.57 12.81 -16.56
C SER A 182 -23.90 12.09 -16.79
N GLU A 183 -25.01 12.71 -16.36
CA GLU A 183 -26.36 12.21 -16.64
C GLU A 183 -26.66 12.05 -18.14
N ASP A 184 -26.01 12.84 -19.00
CA ASP A 184 -26.11 12.77 -20.46
C ASP A 184 -25.05 11.84 -21.10
N ASP A 185 -24.39 11.00 -20.30
CA ASP A 185 -23.28 10.10 -20.68
C ASP A 185 -22.04 10.81 -21.26
N GLU A 186 -21.88 12.11 -20.97
CA GLU A 186 -20.67 12.85 -21.34
C GLU A 186 -19.56 12.64 -20.31
N GLU A 187 -18.31 12.51 -20.77
CA GLU A 187 -17.16 12.42 -19.88
C GLU A 187 -16.78 13.80 -19.32
N ILE A 188 -16.91 13.97 -18.00
CA ILE A 188 -16.57 15.20 -17.29
C ILE A 188 -15.33 14.96 -16.44
N THR A 189 -14.38 15.90 -16.49
CA THR A 189 -13.23 15.95 -15.58
C THR A 189 -13.28 17.20 -14.71
N LYS A 190 -13.19 17.04 -13.40
CA LYS A 190 -13.15 18.13 -12.42
C LYS A 190 -11.87 18.06 -11.58
N LYS A 191 -11.29 19.23 -11.28
CA LYS A 191 -10.29 19.40 -10.22
C LYS A 191 -10.95 20.08 -9.03
N ILE A 192 -10.81 19.48 -7.87
CA ILE A 192 -11.52 19.87 -6.65
C ILE A 192 -10.46 20.23 -5.61
N LYS A 193 -10.52 21.46 -5.11
CA LYS A 193 -9.70 21.86 -3.97
C LYS A 193 -10.34 21.35 -2.68
N LEU A 194 -9.53 20.73 -1.83
CA LEU A 194 -9.90 20.18 -0.52
C LEU A 194 -10.01 21.30 0.54
#